data_AF-A0A6A7JTJ1-F1
#
_entry.id   AF-A0A6A7JTJ1-F1
#
_cell.length_a   1.000
_cell.length_b   1.000
_cell.length_c   1.000
_cell.angle_alpha   90.00
_cell.angle_beta   90.00
_cell.angle_gamma   90.00
#
_symmetry.space_group_name_H-M   'P 1'
#
loop_
_entity.id
_entity.type
_entity.pdbx_description
1 polymer ?
#
loop_
_entity_poly.entity_id
_entity_poly.type
_entity_poly.pdbx_seq_one_letter_code
_entity_poly.pdbx_strand_id
1 'polypeptide(L)' 'MKTIFLSIFISLLLLGCEQTKSVEYYQNHPQEARERSLECKNKSIISQDCINAYKVGFPKDQFDDEDNIIP' A
#
# COMPACT_ATOMS: atom_id res chain seq x y z
N MET A 1 9.17 -18.49 34.85
CA MET A 1 9.72 -18.72 33.49
C MET A 1 8.67 -18.85 32.38
N LYS A 2 7.36 -19.01 32.67
CA LYS A 2 6.30 -19.06 31.62
C LYS A 2 5.87 -17.67 31.09
N THR A 3 6.07 -16.60 31.87
CA THR A 3 5.64 -15.24 31.52
C THR A 3 6.55 -14.53 30.53
N ILE A 4 7.84 -14.87 30.49
CA ILE A 4 8.82 -14.23 29.60
C ILE A 4 8.57 -14.61 28.13
N PHE A 5 8.19 -15.87 27.86
CA PHE A 5 7.86 -16.33 26.51
C PHE A 5 6.63 -15.60 25.94
N LEU A 6 5.66 -15.23 26.79
CA LEU A 6 4.45 -14.53 26.36
C LEU A 6 4.76 -13.10 25.89
N SER A 7 5.69 -12.42 26.56
CA SER A 7 6.08 -11.05 26.23
C SER A 7 6.82 -10.93 24.88
N ILE A 8 7.55 -11.96 24.46
CA ILE A 8 8.30 -11.96 23.18
C ILE A 8 7.34 -12.07 21.98
N PHE A 9 6.27 -12.86 22.10
CA PHE A 9 5.29 -13.03 21.01
C PHE A 9 4.48 -11.77 20.72
N ILE A 10 4.20 -10.93 21.73
CA ILE A 10 3.41 -9.71 21.54
C ILE A 10 4.19 -8.63 20.78
N SER A 11 5.50 -8.52 21.03
CA SER A 11 6.35 -7.50 20.37
C SER A 11 6.54 -7.74 18.87
N LEU A 12 6.44 -9.00 18.41
CA LEU A 12 6.57 -9.36 16.99
C LEU A 12 5.34 -8.95 16.15
N LEU A 13 4.18 -8.79 16.77
CA LEU A 13 2.94 -8.40 16.07
C LEU A 13 2.90 -6.90 15.73
N LEU A 14 3.72 -6.07 16.37
CA LEU A 14 3.71 -4.61 16.19
C LEU A 14 4.56 -4.13 14.99
N LEU A 15 5.43 -4.97 14.45
CA LEU A 15 6.26 -4.62 13.27
C LEU A 15 5.52 -4.80 11.94
N GLY A 16 4.36 -5.47 11.94
CA GLY A 16 3.61 -5.82 10.72
C GLY A 16 2.35 -5.01 10.44
N CYS A 17 1.94 -4.10 11.33
CA CYS A 17 0.79 -3.24 11.09
C CYS A 17 1.23 -1.90 10.49
N GLU A 18 1.56 -1.89 9.19
CA GLU A 18 1.51 -0.63 8.45
C GLU A 18 0.07 -0.12 8.47
N GLN A 19 -0.12 1.09 9.01
CA GLN A 19 -1.45 1.70 9.15
C GLN A 19 -2.02 1.98 7.76
N THR A 20 -3.23 1.47 7.49
CA THR A 20 -3.93 1.73 6.22
C THR A 20 -4.35 3.20 6.14
N LYS A 21 -3.83 3.93 5.16
CA LYS A 21 -4.20 5.32 4.91
C LYS A 21 -5.46 5.39 4.05
N SER A 22 -6.30 6.40 4.28
CA SER A 22 -7.55 6.57 3.54
C SER A 22 -7.32 7.13 2.14
N VAL A 23 -8.32 7.00 1.26
CA VAL A 23 -8.29 7.66 -0.06
C VAL A 23 -8.19 9.18 0.08
N GLU A 24 -8.94 9.77 1.02
CA GLU A 24 -8.91 11.22 1.30
C GLU A 24 -7.53 11.70 1.73
N TYR A 25 -6.81 10.92 2.53
CA TYR A 25 -5.42 11.22 2.86
C TYR A 25 -4.57 11.31 1.58
N TYR A 26 -4.64 10.29 0.73
CA TYR A 26 -3.87 10.26 -0.52
C TYR A 26 -4.28 11.34 -1.51
N GLN A 27 -5.55 11.76 -1.56
CA GLN A 27 -5.99 12.90 -2.37
C GLN A 27 -5.24 14.19 -2.01
N ASN A 28 -4.89 14.36 -0.73
CA ASN A 28 -4.08 15.47 -0.25
C ASN A 28 -2.55 15.21 -0.39
N HIS A 29 -2.15 13.97 -0.71
CA HIS A 29 -0.75 13.53 -0.82
C HIS A 29 -0.52 12.68 -2.10
N PRO A 30 -0.76 13.22 -3.31
CA PRO A 30 -0.78 12.41 -4.54
C PRO A 30 0.60 11.83 -4.92
N GLN A 31 1.69 12.52 -4.58
CA GLN A 31 3.04 11.98 -4.81
C GLN A 31 3.29 10.72 -3.96
N GLU A 32 2.93 10.77 -2.69
CA GLU A 32 3.01 9.63 -1.78
C GLU A 32 2.12 8.48 -2.24
N ALA A 33 0.91 8.79 -2.72
CA ALA A 33 0.01 7.80 -3.31
C ALA A 33 0.67 7.06 -4.48
N ARG A 34 1.40 7.78 -5.35
CA ARG A 34 2.13 7.19 -6.48
C ARG A 34 3.28 6.32 -6.02
N GLU A 35 4.11 6.81 -5.11
CA GLU A 35 5.26 6.07 -4.56
C GLU A 35 4.81 4.76 -3.89
N ARG A 36 3.78 4.85 -3.05
CA ARG A 36 3.22 3.69 -2.37
C ARG A 36 2.61 2.70 -3.34
N SER A 37 1.91 3.17 -4.36
CA SER A 37 1.35 2.29 -5.40
C SER A 37 2.44 1.54 -6.18
N LEU A 38 3.54 2.22 -6.51
CA LEU A 38 4.72 1.61 -7.15
C LEU A 38 5.39 0.60 -6.23
N GLU A 39 5.53 0.91 -4.95
CA GLU A 39 6.05 -0.02 -3.95
C GLU A 39 5.18 -1.29 -3.89
N CYS A 40 3.86 -1.13 -3.79
CA CYS A 40 2.92 -2.24 -3.77
C CYS A 40 3.04 -3.13 -5.01
N LYS A 41 3.16 -2.54 -6.20
CA LYS A 41 3.40 -3.26 -7.46
C LYS A 41 4.73 -4.02 -7.42
N ASN A 42 5.82 -3.35 -7.05
CA ASN A 42 7.17 -3.91 -7.10
C ASN A 42 7.37 -5.05 -6.08
N LYS A 43 6.74 -4.95 -4.91
CA LYS A 43 6.83 -5.94 -3.84
C LYS A 43 5.70 -6.96 -3.85
N SER A 44 4.80 -6.90 -4.84
CA SER A 44 3.59 -7.74 -4.92
C SER A 44 2.75 -7.71 -3.64
N ILE A 45 2.65 -6.54 -2.99
CA ILE A 45 1.87 -6.34 -1.78
C ILE A 45 0.41 -6.11 -2.17
N ILE A 46 -0.49 -6.91 -1.60
CA ILE A 46 -1.93 -6.75 -1.75
C ILE A 46 -2.49 -6.31 -0.40
N SER A 47 -2.88 -5.04 -0.30
CA SER A 47 -3.49 -4.47 0.91
C SER A 47 -4.51 -3.38 0.55
N GLN A 48 -5.36 -3.03 1.51
CA GLN A 48 -6.31 -1.93 1.34
C GLN A 48 -5.61 -0.58 1.13
N ASP A 49 -4.44 -0.41 1.75
CA ASP A 49 -3.59 0.76 1.58
C ASP A 49 -3.10 0.89 0.13
N CYS A 50 -2.64 -0.20 -0.47
CA CYS A 50 -2.25 -0.25 -1.89
C CYS A 50 -3.40 0.13 -2.82
N ILE A 51 -4.62 -0.35 -2.54
CA ILE A 51 -5.82 -0.01 -3.31
C ILE A 51 -6.14 1.49 -3.18
N ASN A 52 -6.05 2.03 -1.96
CA ASN A 52 -6.34 3.44 -1.69
C ASN A 52 -5.31 4.37 -2.36
N ALA A 53 -4.03 4.00 -2.28
CA ALA A 53 -2.94 4.70 -2.94
C ALA A 53 -3.12 4.68 -4.47
N TYR A 54 -3.45 3.53 -5.07
CA TYR A 54 -3.56 3.39 -6.52
C TYR A 54 -4.68 4.26 -7.11
N LYS A 55 -5.83 4.35 -6.43
CA LYS A 55 -6.96 5.20 -6.84
C LYS A 55 -6.59 6.68 -7.06
N VAL A 56 -5.52 7.16 -6.42
CA VAL A 56 -5.08 8.55 -6.50
C VAL A 56 -3.75 8.68 -7.26
N GLY A 57 -2.79 7.79 -6.98
CA GLY A 57 -1.43 7.86 -7.52
C GLY A 57 -1.34 7.64 -9.03
N PHE A 58 -2.37 7.01 -9.62
CA PHE A 58 -2.50 6.84 -11.06
C PHE A 58 -3.93 7.19 -11.51
N PRO A 59 -4.20 8.47 -11.84
CA PRO A 59 -5.51 8.88 -12.34
C PRO A 59 -5.84 8.15 -13.65
N LYS A 60 -7.12 7.77 -13.80
CA LYS A 60 -7.62 6.94 -14.91
C LYS A 60 -7.33 7.54 -16.29
N ASP A 61 -7.21 8.86 -16.35
CA ASP A 61 -6.97 9.69 -17.52
C ASP A 61 -5.61 9.39 -18.21
N GLN A 62 -4.74 8.58 -17.59
CA GLN A 62 -3.45 8.15 -18.15
C GLN A 62 -3.42 6.69 -18.62
N PHE A 63 -4.53 5.94 -18.52
CA PHE A 63 -4.59 4.52 -18.90
C PHE A 63 -5.34 4.25 -20.21
N ASP A 64 -5.84 5.28 -20.90
CA ASP A 64 -6.49 5.11 -22.20
C ASP A 64 -5.51 4.76 -23.35
N ASP A 65 -4.20 4.73 -23.08
CA ASP A 65 -3.16 4.46 -24.09
C ASP A 65 -2.37 3.14 -23.89
N GLU A 66 -2.63 2.36 -22.82
CA GLU A 66 -1.85 1.13 -22.53
C GLU A 66 -2.58 -0.18 -22.90
N ASP A 67 -3.64 -0.11 -23.71
CA ASP A 67 -4.23 -1.27 -24.42
C ASP A 67 -3.74 -1.38 -25.89
N ASN A 68 -2.73 -0.59 -26.30
CA ASN A 68 -2.12 -0.65 -27.64
C ASN A 68 -0.62 -0.97 -27.63
N ILE A 69 -0.19 -1.89 -26.78
CA ILE A 69 1.00 -2.70 -27.06
C ILE A 69 0.53 -4.15 -27.28
N ILE A 70 0.05 -4.38 -28.50
CA ILE A 70 -0.30 -5.69 -29.10
C ILE A 70 0.90 -6.12 -29.97
N PRO A 71 1.30 -7.41 -30.06
CA PRO A 71 0.50 -8.64 -29.89
C PRO A 71 0.93 -9.61 -28.78
#